data_AF-A0A920BLA5-F1
#
_entry.id   AF-A0A920BLA5-F1
#
_cell.length_a   1.000
_cell.length_b   1.000
_cell.length_c   1.000
_cell.angle_alpha   90.00
_cell.angle_beta   90.00
_cell.angle_gamma   90.00
#
_symmetry.space_group_name_H-M   'P 1'
#
loop_
_entity.id
_entity.type
_entity.pdbx_description
1 polymer ?
#
loop_
_entity_poly.entity_id
_entity_poly.type
_entity_poly.pdbx_seq_one_letter_code
_entity_poly.pdbx_strand_id
1 'polypeptide(L)'
;MLDVQPASDVTLSISDGSSDETSISPTTVTFTNSNWDTAQTVTVTGSDDDIIDGSQISTITISVVDEISDNAYDSVVDQTFSVTTTDDDSAGFTISETLGTSEVDETGTTDNVSVVLNAEPASDVVISVTSSDTGEVTASPSALTFTSANWNIAQTVTLTGANDNLVDGSQTSTVTLSVVDGSSDDDFDGVADQTVSVTTTDSDVAGFTVIESGGTTTVPEDGSTTDDFTVVLDAQPTSDVVLSIVSADIGEVTVSPATLTFTSGNWDSSQTVTVTGVDDSLIDGSQTTVVTIAVVDESSNDSFDSLLDQTVSVSTADDDTAGFTVSQTDGSSSVTEGGSTDLITVVLDAQPTSDVVISLASSDTDEVTVSDATLTFTARTGIQPRP
;
A
#
# COMPACT_ATOMS: atom_id res chain seq x y z
N MET A 1 -55.27 -11.38 52.56
CA MET A 1 -56.55 -11.80 53.18
C MET A 1 -56.77 -10.92 54.40
N LEU A 2 -58.02 -10.70 54.78
CA LEU A 2 -58.38 -10.01 56.03
C LEU A 2 -58.42 -11.01 57.20
N ASP A 3 -58.17 -10.54 58.41
CA ASP A 3 -58.22 -11.38 59.62
C ASP A 3 -59.64 -11.56 60.18
N VAL A 4 -60.58 -10.70 59.77
CA VAL A 4 -61.97 -10.69 60.22
C VAL A 4 -62.89 -10.55 59.01
N GLN A 5 -64.07 -11.18 59.04
CA GLN A 5 -65.08 -11.00 58.00
C GLN A 5 -65.66 -9.57 58.08
N PRO A 6 -65.65 -8.78 56.99
CA PRO A 6 -66.22 -7.45 56.99
C PRO A 6 -67.76 -7.50 56.78
N ALA A 7 -68.46 -6.46 57.26
CA ALA A 7 -69.90 -6.29 57.10
C ALA A 7 -70.29 -5.72 55.71
N SER A 8 -69.38 -4.96 55.08
CA SER A 8 -69.42 -4.53 53.68
C SER A 8 -68.08 -4.79 52.99
N ASP A 9 -67.96 -4.50 51.69
CA ASP A 9 -66.69 -4.71 50.98
C ASP A 9 -65.58 -3.81 51.57
N VAL A 10 -64.33 -4.30 51.53
CA VAL A 10 -63.12 -3.56 51.91
C VAL A 10 -62.22 -3.51 50.70
N THR A 11 -61.90 -2.31 50.22
CA THR A 11 -60.98 -2.13 49.10
C THR A 11 -59.65 -1.62 49.62
N LEU A 12 -58.58 -2.34 49.29
CA LEU A 12 -57.21 -1.90 49.54
C LEU A 12 -56.68 -1.21 48.28
N SER A 13 -56.00 -0.09 48.46
CA SER A 13 -55.13 0.50 47.44
C SER A 13 -53.68 0.09 47.68
N ILE A 14 -52.97 -0.20 46.60
CA ILE A 14 -51.55 -0.52 46.59
C ILE A 14 -50.86 0.50 45.69
N SER A 15 -49.89 1.23 46.23
CA SER A 15 -49.11 2.24 45.53
C SER A 15 -47.63 2.10 45.81
N ASP A 16 -46.79 2.43 44.84
CA ASP A 16 -45.36 2.67 45.04
C ASP A 16 -45.09 4.17 45.27
N GLY A 17 -43.99 4.45 45.96
CA GLY A 17 -43.47 5.82 46.15
C GLY A 17 -42.52 6.28 45.03
N SER A 18 -42.18 5.41 44.09
CA SER A 18 -41.30 5.64 42.94
C SER A 18 -41.92 4.93 41.74
N SER A 19 -42.32 5.72 40.74
CA SER A 19 -43.04 5.24 39.55
C SER A 19 -42.12 4.91 38.38
N ASP A 20 -40.85 5.25 38.51
CA ASP A 20 -39.77 4.88 37.58
C ASP A 20 -39.32 3.45 37.83
N GLU A 21 -39.08 3.04 39.08
CA GLU A 21 -38.49 1.73 39.41
C GLU A 21 -39.43 0.53 39.41
N THR A 22 -40.70 0.74 39.77
CA THR A 22 -41.64 -0.38 39.95
C THR A 22 -42.97 -0.14 39.28
N SER A 23 -43.64 -1.23 38.94
CA SER A 23 -45.03 -1.22 38.53
C SER A 23 -45.83 -2.26 39.30
N ILE A 24 -47.08 -1.93 39.62
CA ILE A 24 -47.96 -2.73 40.49
C ILE A 24 -49.22 -3.14 39.73
N SER A 25 -49.58 -4.42 39.78
CA SER A 25 -50.83 -4.92 39.20
C SER A 25 -51.45 -6.08 39.99
N PRO A 26 -52.74 -6.01 40.40
CA PRO A 26 -53.61 -4.83 40.33
C PRO A 26 -53.25 -3.78 41.40
N THR A 27 -53.56 -2.50 41.15
CA THR A 27 -53.36 -1.40 42.12
C THR A 27 -54.46 -1.31 43.19
N THR A 28 -55.54 -2.07 43.03
CA THR A 28 -56.58 -2.22 44.05
C THR A 28 -57.01 -3.67 44.20
N VAL A 29 -57.39 -4.03 45.42
CA VAL A 29 -57.84 -5.38 45.77
C VAL A 29 -59.07 -5.26 46.66
N THR A 30 -60.20 -5.82 46.24
CA THR A 30 -61.45 -5.75 47.01
C THR A 30 -61.76 -7.09 47.68
N PHE A 31 -61.92 -7.07 49.00
CA PHE A 31 -62.38 -8.18 49.82
C PHE A 31 -63.86 -8.00 50.15
N THR A 32 -64.67 -8.97 49.80
CA THR A 32 -66.11 -9.05 50.08
C THR A 32 -66.37 -10.03 51.21
N ASN A 33 -67.62 -10.11 51.67
CA ASN A 33 -68.04 -11.11 52.66
C ASN A 33 -67.82 -12.58 52.25
N SER A 34 -67.59 -12.84 50.95
CA SER A 34 -67.44 -14.19 50.40
C SER A 34 -66.00 -14.59 50.08
N ASN A 35 -65.05 -13.64 50.10
CA ASN A 35 -63.64 -13.89 49.78
C ASN A 35 -62.65 -13.24 50.76
N TRP A 36 -63.11 -12.64 51.86
CA TRP A 36 -62.26 -11.95 52.85
C TRP A 36 -61.10 -12.80 53.36
N ASP A 37 -61.32 -14.10 53.50
CA ASP A 37 -60.36 -15.10 53.98
C ASP A 37 -59.51 -15.74 52.87
N THR A 38 -59.74 -15.36 51.61
CA THR A 38 -58.97 -15.85 50.47
C THR A 38 -57.79 -14.93 50.20
N ALA A 39 -56.58 -15.48 50.07
CA ALA A 39 -55.42 -14.69 49.67
C ALA A 39 -55.62 -14.13 48.25
N GLN A 40 -55.39 -12.83 48.09
CA GLN A 40 -55.36 -12.16 46.80
C GLN A 40 -53.90 -11.82 46.48
N THR A 41 -53.51 -12.03 45.23
CA THR A 41 -52.13 -11.81 44.77
C THR A 41 -52.03 -10.43 44.11
N VAL A 42 -51.01 -9.68 44.50
CA VAL A 42 -50.56 -8.47 43.81
C VAL A 42 -49.17 -8.75 43.28
N THR A 43 -48.93 -8.44 42.02
CA THR A 43 -47.60 -8.53 41.39
C THR A 43 -46.95 -7.16 41.43
N VAL A 44 -45.72 -7.11 41.95
CA VAL A 44 -44.81 -5.98 41.80
C VAL A 44 -43.73 -6.40 40.80
N THR A 45 -43.56 -5.61 39.75
CA THR A 45 -42.57 -5.86 38.68
C THR A 45 -41.59 -4.70 38.69
N GLY A 46 -40.28 -5.00 38.65
CA GLY A 46 -39.27 -3.96 38.41
C GLY A 46 -39.42 -3.41 36.99
N SER A 47 -39.27 -2.11 36.85
CA SER A 47 -39.15 -1.45 35.56
C SER A 47 -37.69 -1.53 35.12
N ASP A 48 -37.49 -1.87 33.85
CA ASP A 48 -36.19 -1.91 33.18
C ASP A 48 -35.95 -0.51 32.60
N ASP A 49 -34.80 0.08 32.88
CA ASP A 49 -34.28 1.23 32.14
C ASP A 49 -32.87 0.93 31.60
N ASP A 50 -32.15 1.94 31.12
CA ASP A 50 -30.81 1.78 30.54
C ASP A 50 -29.76 2.59 31.35
N ILE A 51 -30.09 3.07 32.56
CA ILE A 51 -29.27 4.02 33.33
C ILE A 51 -28.47 3.29 34.40
N ILE A 52 -27.18 3.58 34.49
CA ILE A 52 -26.33 3.08 35.58
C ILE A 52 -26.61 3.90 36.85
N ASP A 53 -27.67 3.56 37.59
CA ASP A 53 -28.07 4.27 38.81
C ASP A 53 -27.96 3.42 40.10
N GLY A 54 -27.54 2.16 39.95
CA GLY A 54 -27.37 1.21 41.03
C GLY A 54 -28.69 0.67 41.59
N SER A 55 -28.62 -0.27 42.53
CA SER A 55 -29.86 -0.88 43.06
C SER A 55 -30.72 0.11 43.84
N GLN A 56 -31.95 0.35 43.35
CA GLN A 56 -32.90 1.26 43.97
C GLN A 56 -33.87 0.57 44.92
N ILE A 57 -34.44 1.35 45.84
CA ILE A 57 -35.36 0.85 46.86
C ILE A 57 -36.69 1.59 46.80
N SER A 58 -37.73 0.88 46.37
CA SER A 58 -39.11 1.36 46.33
C SER A 58 -39.89 0.95 47.58
N THR A 59 -40.63 1.88 48.17
CA THR A 59 -41.55 1.59 49.27
C THR A 59 -42.95 1.37 48.73
N ILE A 60 -43.47 0.16 48.94
CA ILE A 60 -44.85 -0.20 48.60
C ILE A 60 -45.73 0.08 49.81
N THR A 61 -46.81 0.81 49.59
CA THR A 61 -47.82 1.14 50.61
C THR A 61 -49.13 0.46 50.28
N ILE A 62 -49.70 -0.24 51.26
CA ILE A 62 -51.04 -0.83 51.19
C ILE A 62 -51.90 -0.12 52.23
N SER A 63 -52.97 0.52 51.76
CA SER A 63 -53.90 1.30 52.59
C SER A 63 -55.34 0.90 52.33
N VAL A 64 -56.21 1.10 53.32
CA VAL A 64 -57.66 0.94 53.15
C VAL A 64 -58.19 2.17 52.42
N VAL A 65 -59.05 1.97 51.43
CA VAL A 65 -59.73 3.09 50.75
C VAL A 65 -61.02 3.38 51.52
N ASP A 66 -60.93 4.27 52.51
CA ASP A 66 -62.00 4.57 53.48
C ASP A 66 -63.36 4.88 52.83
N GLU A 67 -63.40 5.64 51.73
CA GLU A 67 -64.66 6.08 51.10
C GLU A 67 -65.53 4.91 50.58
N ILE A 68 -64.90 3.78 50.26
CA ILE A 68 -65.56 2.63 49.63
C ILE A 68 -65.40 1.34 50.43
N SER A 69 -64.89 1.43 51.67
CA SER A 69 -64.61 0.28 52.53
C SER A 69 -65.54 0.24 53.75
N ASP A 70 -65.61 -0.92 54.42
CA ASP A 70 -66.27 -1.05 55.71
C ASP A 70 -65.59 -0.17 56.78
N ASN A 71 -66.35 0.73 57.40
CA ASN A 71 -65.88 1.65 58.44
C ASN A 71 -65.16 0.99 59.62
N ALA A 72 -65.39 -0.30 59.87
CA ALA A 72 -64.64 -1.05 60.88
C ALA A 72 -63.12 -1.12 60.56
N TYR A 73 -62.73 -0.91 59.31
CA TYR A 73 -61.36 -0.96 58.82
C TYR A 73 -60.69 0.42 58.69
N ASP A 74 -61.40 1.54 58.89
CA ASP A 74 -60.86 2.91 58.78
C ASP A 74 -59.69 3.20 59.75
N SER A 75 -59.58 2.42 60.83
CA SER A 75 -58.50 2.56 61.83
C SER A 75 -57.29 1.65 61.58
N VAL A 76 -57.34 0.83 60.51
CA VAL A 76 -56.21 -0.02 60.12
C VAL A 76 -55.11 0.88 59.58
N VAL A 77 -53.92 0.74 60.16
CA VAL A 77 -52.75 1.51 59.75
C VAL A 77 -52.23 0.97 58.41
N ASP A 78 -51.79 1.87 57.55
CA ASP A 78 -51.13 1.52 56.29
C ASP A 78 -49.93 0.61 56.53
N GLN A 79 -49.85 -0.44 55.71
CA GLN A 79 -48.75 -1.39 55.77
C GLN A 79 -47.74 -1.02 54.69
N THR A 80 -46.46 -0.98 55.05
CA THR A 80 -45.37 -0.67 54.11
C THR A 80 -44.33 -1.78 54.09
N PHE A 81 -43.75 -2.01 52.92
CA PHE A 81 -42.57 -2.86 52.75
C PHE A 81 -41.70 -2.34 51.62
N SER A 82 -40.41 -2.70 51.65
CA SER A 82 -39.43 -2.29 50.65
C SER A 82 -39.24 -3.38 49.60
N VAL A 83 -39.15 -2.96 48.35
CA VAL A 83 -38.74 -3.77 47.21
C VAL A 83 -37.45 -3.16 46.69
N THR A 84 -36.45 -3.99 46.40
CA THR A 84 -35.20 -3.57 45.77
C THR A 84 -35.21 -3.99 44.32
N THR A 85 -35.08 -3.02 43.42
CA THR A 85 -34.74 -3.24 42.00
C THR A 85 -33.22 -3.29 41.91
N THR A 86 -32.70 -4.36 41.30
CA THR A 86 -31.26 -4.48 41.08
C THR A 86 -30.96 -4.00 39.68
N ASP A 87 -30.18 -2.93 39.59
CA ASP A 87 -29.57 -2.45 38.35
C ASP A 87 -28.72 -3.56 37.69
N ASP A 88 -29.00 -3.80 36.42
CA ASP A 88 -28.26 -4.71 35.53
C ASP A 88 -27.61 -4.01 34.33
N ASP A 89 -27.58 -2.68 34.32
CA ASP A 89 -26.84 -1.88 33.36
C ASP A 89 -25.36 -1.80 33.71
N SER A 90 -24.53 -1.71 32.67
CA SER A 90 -23.08 -1.60 32.86
C SER A 90 -22.44 -0.74 31.78
N ALA A 91 -21.50 0.09 32.21
CA ALA A 91 -20.74 0.93 31.31
C ALA A 91 -20.01 0.09 30.27
N GLY A 92 -20.10 0.52 29.02
CA GLY A 92 -19.48 -0.15 27.89
C GLY A 92 -19.90 0.46 26.57
N PHE A 93 -19.21 0.07 25.51
CA PHE A 93 -19.60 0.40 24.15
C PHE A 93 -19.47 -0.85 23.27
N THR A 94 -20.17 -0.87 22.15
CA THR A 94 -20.12 -1.98 21.19
C THR A 94 -19.69 -1.43 19.84
N ILE A 95 -18.68 -2.06 19.24
CA ILE A 95 -18.26 -1.83 17.86
C ILE A 95 -18.92 -2.88 16.96
N SER A 96 -19.47 -2.46 15.83
CA SER A 96 -19.97 -3.36 14.79
C SER A 96 -19.30 -3.08 13.45
N GLU A 97 -18.65 -4.11 12.90
CA GLU A 97 -18.09 -4.15 11.55
C GLU A 97 -19.09 -4.81 10.60
N THR A 98 -19.29 -4.24 9.41
CA THR A 98 -20.34 -4.70 8.47
C THR A 98 -20.13 -6.15 8.01
N LEU A 99 -18.90 -6.67 8.08
CA LEU A 99 -18.53 -8.03 7.67
C LEU A 99 -17.60 -8.76 8.66
N GLY A 100 -17.43 -8.22 9.88
CA GLY A 100 -16.56 -8.78 10.92
C GLY A 100 -15.05 -8.64 10.67
N THR A 101 -14.67 -7.97 9.58
CA THR A 101 -13.32 -7.53 9.27
C THR A 101 -13.39 -6.20 8.54
N SER A 102 -12.42 -5.33 8.76
CA SER A 102 -12.22 -4.11 7.98
C SER A 102 -11.09 -4.26 6.97
N GLU A 103 -11.38 -3.91 5.72
CA GLU A 103 -10.43 -3.95 4.60
C GLU A 103 -10.58 -2.67 3.78
N VAL A 104 -9.45 -2.03 3.51
CA VAL A 104 -9.31 -0.87 2.65
C VAL A 104 -8.12 -1.08 1.72
N ASP A 105 -7.88 -0.13 0.84
CA ASP A 105 -6.91 -0.18 -0.24
C ASP A 105 -6.31 1.22 -0.36
N GLU A 106 -5.01 1.28 -0.63
CA GLU A 106 -4.22 2.50 -0.83
C GLU A 106 -4.77 3.44 -1.90
N THR A 107 -5.60 2.95 -2.85
CA THR A 107 -6.33 3.83 -3.79
C THR A 107 -7.35 4.76 -3.11
N GLY A 108 -7.53 4.65 -1.79
CA GLY A 108 -8.37 5.52 -0.98
C GLY A 108 -9.78 4.96 -0.77
N THR A 109 -9.93 3.62 -0.80
CA THR A 109 -11.21 3.00 -0.46
C THR A 109 -11.53 3.18 1.02
N THR A 110 -12.82 3.06 1.34
CA THR A 110 -13.32 3.32 2.69
C THR A 110 -14.11 2.15 3.23
N ASP A 111 -13.96 1.91 4.52
CA ASP A 111 -14.82 1.02 5.31
C ASP A 111 -15.44 1.80 6.48
N ASN A 112 -16.55 1.31 7.02
CA ASN A 112 -17.25 1.96 8.12
C ASN A 112 -17.43 0.99 9.28
N VAL A 113 -17.09 1.47 10.48
CA VAL A 113 -17.44 0.81 11.74
C VAL A 113 -18.43 1.66 12.50
N SER A 114 -19.41 1.03 13.14
CA SER A 114 -20.39 1.72 13.97
C SER A 114 -20.13 1.48 15.45
N VAL A 115 -20.43 2.49 16.26
CA VAL A 115 -20.23 2.49 17.71
C VAL A 115 -21.52 2.94 18.40
N VAL A 116 -21.91 2.24 19.46
CA VAL A 116 -22.99 2.61 20.39
C VAL A 116 -22.51 2.41 21.83
N LEU A 117 -23.07 3.14 22.79
CA LEU A 117 -22.90 2.79 24.20
C LEU A 117 -23.88 1.68 24.59
N ASN A 118 -23.53 0.93 25.63
CA ASN A 118 -24.33 -0.17 26.15
C ASN A 118 -25.30 0.25 27.27
N ALA A 119 -25.16 1.47 27.80
CA ALA A 119 -26.01 2.09 28.81
C ALA A 119 -26.09 3.61 28.57
N GLU A 120 -27.16 4.24 29.03
CA GLU A 120 -27.37 5.68 29.04
C GLU A 120 -26.44 6.38 30.05
N PRO A 121 -25.58 7.32 29.61
CA PRO A 121 -24.68 8.00 30.53
C PRO A 121 -25.35 9.21 31.19
N ALA A 122 -24.97 9.53 32.43
CA ALA A 122 -25.46 10.70 33.16
C ALA A 122 -24.85 12.02 32.65
N SER A 123 -23.68 11.95 32.03
CA SER A 123 -23.01 13.04 31.32
C SER A 123 -22.42 12.58 29.97
N ASP A 124 -21.83 13.47 29.20
CA ASP A 124 -21.31 13.10 27.88
C ASP A 124 -20.19 12.05 28.01
N VAL A 125 -20.14 11.07 27.10
CA VAL A 125 -19.04 10.10 26.97
C VAL A 125 -18.30 10.38 25.67
N VAL A 126 -17.00 10.59 25.76
CA VAL A 126 -16.14 10.86 24.61
C VAL A 126 -15.25 9.65 24.33
N ILE A 127 -15.39 9.07 23.15
CA ILE A 127 -14.56 7.95 22.68
C ILE A 127 -13.56 8.49 21.66
N SER A 128 -12.27 8.44 21.97
CA SER A 128 -11.19 8.76 21.02
C SER A 128 -11.00 7.62 20.01
N VAL A 129 -10.57 7.95 18.80
CA VAL A 129 -10.32 7.00 17.70
C VAL A 129 -8.93 7.27 17.14
N THR A 130 -8.04 6.30 17.25
CA THR A 130 -6.63 6.45 16.87
C THR A 130 -6.15 5.28 16.03
N SER A 131 -5.53 5.55 14.88
CA SER A 131 -4.83 4.54 14.09
C SER A 131 -3.40 4.32 14.60
N SER A 132 -2.95 3.06 14.64
CA SER A 132 -1.54 2.72 14.91
C SER A 132 -0.60 3.13 13.78
N ASP A 133 -1.12 3.21 12.56
CA ASP A 133 -0.37 3.62 11.38
C ASP A 133 -1.26 4.43 10.43
N THR A 134 -1.03 5.74 10.40
CA THR A 134 -1.76 6.65 9.51
C THR A 134 -1.21 6.68 8.09
N GLY A 135 -0.06 6.03 7.83
CA GLY A 135 0.44 5.77 6.48
C GLY A 135 -0.41 4.71 5.76
N GLU A 136 -0.98 3.78 6.53
CA GLU A 136 -1.83 2.69 6.02
C GLU A 136 -3.33 2.99 6.08
N VAL A 137 -3.80 3.49 7.23
CA VAL A 137 -5.22 3.71 7.47
C VAL A 137 -5.45 4.94 8.33
N THR A 138 -6.34 5.80 7.87
CA THR A 138 -6.86 6.93 8.64
C THR A 138 -8.27 6.64 9.12
N ALA A 139 -8.63 7.19 10.28
CA ALA A 139 -9.96 7.04 10.87
C ALA A 139 -10.57 8.42 11.15
N SER A 140 -11.81 8.63 10.72
CA SER A 140 -12.52 9.89 10.92
C SER A 140 -13.98 9.64 11.32
N PRO A 141 -14.50 10.37 12.32
CA PRO A 141 -13.82 11.39 13.12
C PRO A 141 -12.82 10.78 14.12
N SER A 142 -11.88 11.59 14.63
CA SER A 142 -10.90 11.17 15.64
C SER A 142 -11.49 11.03 17.06
N ALA A 143 -12.74 11.43 17.24
CA ALA A 143 -13.49 11.27 18.47
C ALA A 143 -14.99 11.22 18.19
N LEU A 144 -15.71 10.44 18.99
CA LEU A 144 -17.17 10.35 19.03
C LEU A 144 -17.65 10.92 20.37
N THR A 145 -18.79 11.59 20.37
CA THR A 145 -19.41 12.12 21.60
C THR A 145 -20.83 11.58 21.72
N PHE A 146 -21.05 10.80 22.76
CA PHE A 146 -22.34 10.28 23.14
C PHE A 146 -22.88 11.07 24.33
N THR A 147 -24.18 11.28 24.34
CA THR A 147 -24.97 12.02 25.32
C THR A 147 -26.16 11.15 25.70
N SER A 148 -26.87 11.48 26.78
CA SER A 148 -28.10 10.77 27.14
C SER A 148 -29.18 10.77 26.04
N ALA A 149 -29.11 11.68 25.07
CA ALA A 149 -30.06 11.73 23.95
C ALA A 149 -29.67 10.87 22.73
N ASN A 150 -28.43 10.38 22.64
CA ASN A 150 -27.92 9.67 21.45
C ASN A 150 -27.01 8.47 21.75
N TRP A 151 -26.89 8.04 23.02
CA TRP A 151 -26.01 6.95 23.46
C TRP A 151 -26.26 5.64 22.69
N ASN A 152 -27.53 5.34 22.40
CA ASN A 152 -27.97 4.15 21.66
C ASN A 152 -28.10 4.38 20.14
N ILE A 153 -27.74 5.56 19.64
CA ILE A 153 -27.74 5.86 18.21
C ILE A 153 -26.34 5.57 17.67
N ALA A 154 -26.25 4.63 16.74
CA ALA A 154 -25.00 4.25 16.10
C ALA A 154 -24.31 5.47 15.47
N GLN A 155 -23.10 5.77 15.95
CA GLN A 155 -22.20 6.74 15.32
C GLN A 155 -21.17 6.00 14.47
N THR A 156 -20.82 6.59 13.33
CA THR A 156 -19.93 5.94 12.35
C THR A 156 -18.53 6.54 12.40
N VAL A 157 -17.54 5.66 12.41
CA VAL A 157 -16.15 5.97 12.08
C VAL A 157 -15.89 5.44 10.67
N THR A 158 -15.46 6.32 9.79
CA THR A 158 -15.00 5.97 8.45
C THR A 158 -13.50 5.74 8.49
N LEU A 159 -13.12 4.52 8.12
CA LEU A 159 -11.76 4.08 7.87
C LEU A 159 -11.45 4.38 6.40
N THR A 160 -10.26 4.88 6.11
CA THR A 160 -9.84 5.21 4.74
C THR A 160 -8.40 4.75 4.55
N GLY A 161 -8.18 3.92 3.52
CA GLY A 161 -6.84 3.53 3.11
C GLY A 161 -6.02 4.75 2.71
N ALA A 162 -4.79 4.84 3.19
CA ALA A 162 -3.89 5.92 2.84
C ALA A 162 -2.94 5.43 1.74
N ASN A 163 -2.77 6.26 0.71
CA ASN A 163 -1.92 5.93 -0.44
C ASN A 163 -0.46 6.27 -0.12
N ASP A 164 0.47 5.38 -0.46
CA ASP A 164 1.86 5.74 -0.62
C ASP A 164 2.41 5.34 -2.00
N ASN A 165 3.68 4.98 -2.12
CA ASN A 165 4.26 4.47 -3.37
C ASN A 165 5.10 3.21 -3.11
N LEU A 166 5.01 2.62 -1.93
CA LEU A 166 5.92 1.62 -1.39
C LEU A 166 5.38 0.23 -1.71
N VAL A 167 6.17 -0.57 -2.43
CA VAL A 167 5.83 -1.98 -2.66
C VAL A 167 6.15 -2.82 -1.43
N ASP A 168 5.33 -2.72 -0.39
CA ASP A 168 5.49 -3.44 0.88
C ASP A 168 4.42 -4.52 1.14
N GLY A 169 3.48 -4.69 0.20
CA GLY A 169 2.42 -5.68 0.29
C GLY A 169 1.32 -5.30 1.29
N SER A 170 0.26 -6.11 1.39
CA SER A 170 -0.86 -5.75 2.26
C SER A 170 -0.47 -5.68 3.74
N GLN A 171 -0.69 -4.51 4.35
CA GLN A 171 -0.39 -4.26 5.76
C GLN A 171 -1.62 -4.36 6.64
N THR A 172 -1.41 -4.67 7.92
CA THR A 172 -2.47 -4.73 8.93
C THR A 172 -2.19 -3.75 10.05
N SER A 173 -3.11 -2.81 10.22
CA SER A 173 -3.05 -1.74 11.22
C SER A 173 -4.19 -1.85 12.23
N THR A 174 -3.98 -1.34 13.44
CA THR A 174 -4.97 -1.37 14.52
C THR A 174 -5.55 0.02 14.74
N VAL A 175 -6.87 0.14 14.66
CA VAL A 175 -7.60 1.34 15.09
C VAL A 175 -8.13 1.11 16.50
N THR A 176 -7.68 1.93 17.45
CA THR A 176 -8.04 1.84 18.87
C THR A 176 -9.11 2.87 19.20
N LEU A 177 -10.14 2.41 19.90
CA LEU A 177 -11.22 3.21 20.45
C LEU A 177 -11.13 3.18 21.98
N SER A 178 -11.02 4.35 22.60
CA SER A 178 -10.77 4.50 24.03
C SER A 178 -11.64 5.60 24.63
N VAL A 179 -12.26 5.32 25.78
CA VAL A 179 -12.96 6.35 26.57
C VAL A 179 -11.95 7.39 27.05
N VAL A 180 -12.28 8.67 26.87
CA VAL A 180 -11.48 9.80 27.33
C VAL A 180 -11.98 10.20 28.71
N ASP A 181 -11.43 9.57 29.75
CA ASP A 181 -11.78 9.73 31.17
C ASP A 181 -12.11 11.19 31.55
N GLY A 182 -11.15 12.11 31.44
CA GLY A 182 -11.35 13.51 31.84
C GLY A 182 -12.36 14.33 31.01
N SER A 183 -13.07 13.72 30.05
CA SER A 183 -14.14 14.33 29.26
C SER A 183 -15.37 13.41 29.14
N SER A 184 -15.41 12.33 29.91
CA SER A 184 -16.46 11.33 29.89
C SER A 184 -17.16 11.25 31.24
N ASP A 185 -18.27 10.51 31.26
CA ASP A 185 -18.90 10.08 32.50
C ASP A 185 -17.99 9.15 33.32
N ASP A 186 -17.84 9.43 34.61
CA ASP A 186 -16.97 8.69 35.55
C ASP A 186 -17.30 7.18 35.57
N ASP A 187 -18.57 6.78 35.33
CA ASP A 187 -18.95 5.36 35.29
C ASP A 187 -18.31 4.62 34.10
N PHE A 188 -17.90 5.34 33.05
CA PHE A 188 -17.25 4.81 31.86
C PHE A 188 -15.72 4.80 31.93
N ASP A 189 -15.10 5.39 32.96
CA ASP A 189 -13.63 5.47 33.10
C ASP A 189 -12.96 4.09 33.15
N GLY A 190 -13.68 3.09 33.68
CA GLY A 190 -13.20 1.71 33.80
C GLY A 190 -13.37 0.87 32.54
N VAL A 191 -13.99 1.41 31.48
CA VAL A 191 -14.26 0.66 30.24
C VAL A 191 -12.95 0.43 29.49
N ALA A 192 -12.67 -0.83 29.18
CA ALA A 192 -11.47 -1.20 28.45
C ALA A 192 -11.51 -0.69 27.00
N ASP A 193 -10.34 -0.34 26.48
CA ASP A 193 -10.14 -0.03 25.07
C ASP A 193 -10.58 -1.19 24.18
N GLN A 194 -11.14 -0.84 23.02
CA GLN A 194 -11.47 -1.82 21.98
C GLN A 194 -10.72 -1.47 20.70
N THR A 195 -10.48 -2.49 19.89
CA THR A 195 -9.66 -2.35 18.68
C THR A 195 -10.34 -2.95 17.47
N VAL A 196 -10.20 -2.28 16.34
CA VAL A 196 -10.54 -2.79 15.01
C VAL A 196 -9.24 -3.10 14.27
N SER A 197 -9.11 -4.30 13.74
CA SER A 197 -8.00 -4.66 12.85
C SER A 197 -8.39 -4.32 11.43
N VAL A 198 -7.56 -3.52 10.75
CA VAL A 198 -7.81 -3.08 9.38
C VAL A 198 -6.68 -3.56 8.49
N THR A 199 -7.01 -4.28 7.42
CA THR A 199 -6.06 -4.62 6.36
C THR A 199 -6.11 -3.54 5.28
N THR A 200 -4.97 -2.92 4.96
CA THR A 200 -4.80 -2.06 3.79
C THR A 200 -4.11 -2.88 2.70
N THR A 201 -4.74 -3.03 1.55
CA THR A 201 -4.13 -3.74 0.43
C THR A 201 -3.24 -2.80 -0.39
N ASP A 202 -1.98 -3.20 -0.54
CA ASP A 202 -1.00 -2.58 -1.42
C ASP A 202 -1.50 -2.52 -2.87
N SER A 203 -1.41 -1.33 -3.46
CA SER A 203 -1.79 -1.04 -4.84
C SER A 203 -0.59 -0.72 -5.74
N ASP A 204 0.61 -0.62 -5.17
CA ASP A 204 1.84 -0.34 -5.86
C ASP A 204 2.41 -1.60 -6.52
N VAL A 205 2.89 -1.43 -7.76
CA VAL A 205 3.38 -2.52 -8.57
C VAL A 205 4.84 -2.27 -8.90
N ALA A 206 5.71 -3.21 -8.53
CA ALA A 206 7.11 -3.18 -8.91
C ALA A 206 7.25 -3.03 -10.43
N GLY A 207 8.15 -2.14 -10.86
CA GLY A 207 8.35 -1.81 -12.25
C GLY A 207 9.54 -0.87 -12.45
N PHE A 208 10.03 -0.81 -13.68
CA PHE A 208 10.98 0.22 -14.09
C PHE A 208 10.70 0.64 -15.53
N THR A 209 10.98 1.90 -15.84
CA THR A 209 10.77 2.48 -17.17
C THR A 209 12.11 2.88 -17.77
N VAL A 210 12.35 2.49 -19.03
CA VAL A 210 13.51 2.89 -19.83
C VAL A 210 13.08 3.90 -20.92
N ILE A 211 13.79 5.03 -21.03
CA ILE A 211 13.50 6.07 -22.01
C ILE A 211 14.79 6.46 -22.76
N GLU A 212 14.84 6.17 -24.07
CA GLU A 212 15.92 6.58 -24.97
C GLU A 212 15.88 8.09 -25.22
N SER A 213 17.06 8.75 -25.23
CA SER A 213 17.14 10.16 -25.61
C SER A 213 16.73 10.32 -27.08
N GLY A 214 15.88 11.30 -27.39
CA GLY A 214 15.38 11.50 -28.76
C GLY A 214 14.48 10.38 -29.33
N GLY A 215 14.20 9.33 -28.57
CA GLY A 215 13.34 8.19 -28.95
C GLY A 215 14.05 7.05 -29.70
N THR A 216 15.35 7.17 -29.95
CA THR A 216 16.20 6.11 -30.53
C THR A 216 17.64 6.34 -30.10
N THR A 217 18.39 5.29 -29.80
CA THR A 217 19.83 5.40 -29.52
C THR A 217 20.69 5.20 -30.77
N THR A 218 21.52 6.18 -31.13
CA THR A 218 22.46 6.09 -32.26
C THR A 218 23.79 6.76 -31.94
N VAL A 219 24.91 6.06 -32.19
CA VAL A 219 26.27 6.54 -31.91
C VAL A 219 27.17 6.31 -33.13
N PRO A 220 28.15 7.18 -33.41
CA PRO A 220 29.22 6.86 -34.36
C PRO A 220 30.22 5.88 -33.74
N GLU A 221 30.80 4.99 -34.53
CA GLU A 221 31.79 4.03 -34.04
C GLU A 221 33.06 4.73 -33.53
N ASP A 222 33.49 5.82 -34.18
CA ASP A 222 34.66 6.63 -33.81
C ASP A 222 34.60 7.25 -32.38
N GLY A 223 33.46 7.12 -31.70
CA GLY A 223 33.24 7.61 -30.34
C GLY A 223 33.22 9.14 -30.24
N SER A 224 33.07 9.85 -31.38
CA SER A 224 33.09 11.33 -31.41
C SER A 224 31.90 11.97 -30.69
N THR A 225 30.78 11.25 -30.59
CA THR A 225 29.62 11.61 -29.78
C THR A 225 29.03 10.41 -29.07
N THR A 226 28.36 10.66 -27.94
CA THR A 226 27.60 9.67 -27.19
C THR A 226 26.11 9.92 -27.33
N ASP A 227 25.33 8.91 -26.98
CA ASP A 227 23.88 9.02 -26.79
C ASP A 227 23.53 8.45 -25.42
N ASP A 228 22.37 8.80 -24.88
CA ASP A 228 21.95 8.44 -23.54
C ASP A 228 20.58 7.74 -23.57
N PHE A 229 20.32 6.93 -22.55
CA PHE A 229 18.96 6.60 -22.13
C PHE A 229 18.85 6.76 -20.62
N THR A 230 17.62 6.86 -20.13
CA THR A 230 17.35 6.98 -18.69
C THR A 230 16.54 5.81 -18.19
N VAL A 231 16.73 5.48 -16.93
CA VAL A 231 15.99 4.43 -16.21
C VAL A 231 15.44 5.01 -14.91
N VAL A 232 14.20 4.67 -14.55
CA VAL A 232 13.55 5.07 -13.29
C VAL A 232 12.69 3.91 -12.78
N LEU A 233 12.50 3.76 -11.46
CA LEU A 233 11.54 2.78 -10.94
C LEU A 233 10.13 3.36 -10.95
N ASP A 234 9.13 2.50 -11.15
CA ASP A 234 7.72 2.89 -11.22
C ASP A 234 7.07 2.95 -9.82
N ALA A 235 7.67 2.30 -8.81
CA ALA A 235 7.26 2.31 -7.42
C ALA A 235 8.49 2.30 -6.47
N GLN A 236 8.32 2.79 -5.25
CA GLN A 236 9.33 2.82 -4.21
C GLN A 236 9.60 1.41 -3.67
N PRO A 237 10.87 0.97 -3.62
CA PRO A 237 11.21 -0.33 -3.06
C PRO A 237 11.45 -0.24 -1.53
N THR A 238 11.20 -1.32 -0.80
CA THR A 238 11.50 -1.43 0.65
C THR A 238 12.99 -1.66 0.95
N SER A 239 13.78 -2.03 -0.06
CA SER A 239 15.24 -2.16 -0.03
C SER A 239 15.84 -1.74 -1.37
N ASP A 240 17.15 -1.70 -1.48
CA ASP A 240 17.79 -1.28 -2.74
C ASP A 240 17.39 -2.21 -3.91
N VAL A 241 17.27 -1.65 -5.11
CA VAL A 241 17.08 -2.35 -6.39
C VAL A 241 18.30 -2.07 -7.26
N VAL A 242 18.95 -3.12 -7.74
CA VAL A 242 20.14 -3.02 -8.58
C VAL A 242 19.81 -3.52 -9.98
N LEU A 243 20.01 -2.66 -10.97
CA LEU A 243 19.86 -3.00 -12.38
C LEU A 243 21.24 -3.17 -13.00
N SER A 244 21.45 -4.26 -13.73
CA SER A 244 22.62 -4.49 -14.58
C SER A 244 22.34 -4.00 -15.99
N ILE A 245 23.36 -3.43 -16.65
CA ILE A 245 23.28 -2.93 -18.02
C ILE A 245 24.41 -3.57 -18.80
N VAL A 246 24.05 -4.40 -19.77
CA VAL A 246 24.99 -5.26 -20.52
C VAL A 246 24.81 -5.04 -22.01
N SER A 247 25.88 -4.65 -22.69
CA SER A 247 25.94 -4.67 -24.16
C SER A 247 26.14 -6.10 -24.66
N ALA A 248 25.37 -6.50 -25.68
CA ALA A 248 25.53 -7.79 -26.34
C ALA A 248 26.84 -7.87 -27.15
N ASP A 249 27.37 -6.73 -27.58
CA ASP A 249 28.66 -6.62 -28.26
C ASP A 249 29.44 -5.39 -27.77
N ILE A 250 30.43 -5.64 -26.91
CA ILE A 250 31.30 -4.58 -26.38
C ILE A 250 32.36 -4.11 -27.39
N GLY A 251 32.52 -4.81 -28.52
CA GLY A 251 33.35 -4.37 -29.63
C GLY A 251 32.71 -3.25 -30.44
N GLU A 252 31.38 -3.12 -30.35
CA GLU A 252 30.57 -2.13 -31.07
C GLU A 252 30.07 -1.01 -30.15
N VAL A 253 29.62 -1.37 -28.94
CA VAL A 253 28.94 -0.45 -28.03
C VAL A 253 29.35 -0.72 -26.59
N THR A 254 29.75 0.34 -25.89
CA THR A 254 29.95 0.34 -24.44
C THR A 254 28.91 1.22 -23.74
N VAL A 255 28.69 0.93 -22.46
CA VAL A 255 27.72 1.63 -21.61
C VAL A 255 28.37 2.07 -20.30
N SER A 256 27.97 3.22 -19.78
CA SER A 256 28.42 3.71 -18.48
C SER A 256 27.30 4.51 -17.78
N PRO A 257 26.94 4.18 -16.53
CA PRO A 257 27.46 3.06 -15.74
C PRO A 257 26.91 1.70 -16.21
N ALA A 258 27.61 0.61 -15.88
CA ALA A 258 27.15 -0.77 -16.16
C ALA A 258 26.16 -1.31 -15.11
N THR A 259 25.94 -0.56 -14.03
CA THR A 259 24.99 -0.88 -12.96
C THR A 259 24.33 0.40 -12.46
N LEU A 260 23.03 0.35 -12.19
CA LEU A 260 22.28 1.41 -11.51
C LEU A 260 21.78 0.87 -10.17
N THR A 261 21.83 1.71 -9.13
CA THR A 261 21.29 1.38 -7.81
C THR A 261 20.23 2.39 -7.43
N PHE A 262 19.02 1.90 -7.23
CA PHE A 262 17.89 2.65 -6.72
C PHE A 262 17.67 2.25 -5.26
N THR A 263 17.31 3.23 -4.44
CA THR A 263 17.08 3.17 -3.00
C THR A 263 15.72 3.82 -2.73
N SER A 264 15.18 3.66 -1.53
CA SER A 264 13.96 4.37 -1.13
C SER A 264 14.06 5.90 -1.23
N GLY A 265 15.25 6.48 -1.30
CA GLY A 265 15.46 7.93 -1.42
C GLY A 265 15.67 8.47 -2.85
N ASN A 266 15.80 7.61 -3.86
CA ASN A 266 16.06 8.03 -5.24
C ASN A 266 15.37 7.16 -6.32
N TRP A 267 14.44 6.29 -5.94
CA TRP A 267 13.71 5.39 -6.84
C TRP A 267 12.99 6.14 -7.99
N ASP A 268 12.44 7.31 -7.68
CA ASP A 268 11.67 8.19 -8.58
C ASP A 268 12.54 9.15 -9.41
N SER A 269 13.86 9.12 -9.16
CA SER A 269 14.82 9.97 -9.84
C SER A 269 15.46 9.21 -10.99
N SER A 270 15.16 9.63 -12.23
CA SER A 270 15.74 9.01 -13.42
C SER A 270 17.28 9.04 -13.39
N GLN A 271 17.89 7.88 -13.57
CA GLN A 271 19.34 7.73 -13.69
C GLN A 271 19.73 7.55 -15.15
N THR A 272 20.78 8.22 -15.58
CA THR A 272 21.25 8.23 -16.97
C THR A 272 22.30 7.15 -17.21
N VAL A 273 22.17 6.45 -18.33
CA VAL A 273 23.20 5.57 -18.89
C VAL A 273 23.66 6.19 -20.20
N THR A 274 24.97 6.42 -20.29
CA THR A 274 25.63 6.88 -21.51
C THR A 274 26.10 5.70 -22.33
N VAL A 275 25.80 5.77 -23.62
CA VAL A 275 26.12 4.78 -24.65
C VAL A 275 27.19 5.38 -25.56
N THR A 276 28.25 4.62 -25.83
CA THR A 276 29.40 5.08 -26.63
C THR A 276 29.74 4.01 -27.65
N GLY A 277 29.85 4.40 -28.93
CA GLY A 277 30.36 3.53 -29.99
C GLY A 277 31.83 3.20 -29.77
N VAL A 278 32.26 2.04 -30.26
CA VAL A 278 33.63 1.58 -30.17
C VAL A 278 34.19 1.45 -31.57
N ASP A 279 35.27 2.19 -31.81
CA ASP A 279 35.97 2.25 -33.09
C ASP A 279 36.64 0.91 -33.38
N ASP A 280 36.43 0.38 -34.58
CA ASP A 280 37.21 -0.73 -35.10
C ASP A 280 37.91 -0.38 -36.42
N SER A 281 38.17 -1.36 -37.28
CA SER A 281 38.81 -1.07 -38.58
C SER A 281 38.16 -1.86 -39.70
N LEU A 282 37.03 -2.50 -39.44
CA LEU A 282 36.33 -3.41 -40.32
C LEU A 282 35.23 -2.65 -41.05
N ILE A 283 35.28 -2.71 -42.39
CA ILE A 283 34.19 -2.16 -43.22
C ILE A 283 33.01 -3.16 -43.20
N ASP A 284 32.24 -3.20 -42.12
CA ASP A 284 31.07 -4.06 -41.97
C ASP A 284 29.72 -3.31 -42.01
N GLY A 285 29.78 -1.99 -42.07
CA GLY A 285 28.63 -1.10 -42.19
C GLY A 285 27.95 -0.87 -40.84
N SER A 286 26.91 -0.04 -40.81
CA SER A 286 26.25 0.28 -39.54
C SER A 286 25.66 -0.96 -38.85
N GLN A 287 26.09 -1.21 -37.62
CA GLN A 287 25.67 -2.34 -36.80
C GLN A 287 24.54 -1.99 -35.85
N THR A 288 23.82 -3.01 -35.40
CA THR A 288 22.77 -2.88 -34.37
C THR A 288 23.08 -3.79 -33.20
N THR A 289 23.35 -3.19 -32.04
CA THR A 289 23.71 -3.89 -30.81
C THR A 289 22.60 -3.75 -29.78
N VAL A 290 22.21 -4.86 -29.15
CA VAL A 290 21.23 -4.85 -28.07
C VAL A 290 21.93 -4.60 -26.75
N VAL A 291 21.45 -3.61 -26.00
CA VAL A 291 21.80 -3.39 -24.60
C VAL A 291 20.65 -3.91 -23.74
N THR A 292 20.94 -4.85 -22.83
CA THR A 292 19.96 -5.45 -21.92
C THR A 292 20.06 -4.81 -20.54
N ILE A 293 18.91 -4.44 -19.98
CA ILE A 293 18.73 -3.92 -18.63
C ILE A 293 17.96 -4.98 -17.84
N ALA A 294 18.57 -5.53 -16.79
CA ALA A 294 18.01 -6.64 -16.00
C ALA A 294 18.17 -6.38 -14.50
N VAL A 295 17.16 -6.80 -13.72
CA VAL A 295 17.25 -6.80 -12.25
C VAL A 295 18.33 -7.79 -11.81
N VAL A 296 19.10 -7.44 -10.80
CA VAL A 296 20.09 -8.32 -10.18
C VAL A 296 19.50 -8.86 -8.88
N ASP A 297 18.77 -9.98 -8.97
CA ASP A 297 17.95 -10.57 -7.90
C ASP A 297 18.67 -10.63 -6.55
N GLU A 298 19.88 -11.20 -6.49
CA GLU A 298 20.63 -11.38 -5.22
C GLU A 298 20.95 -10.06 -4.49
N SER A 299 20.87 -8.93 -5.18
CA SER A 299 21.17 -7.60 -4.63
C SER A 299 19.98 -6.63 -4.71
N SER A 300 18.81 -7.11 -5.10
CA SER A 300 17.62 -6.28 -5.30
C SER A 300 16.53 -6.61 -4.29
N ASN A 301 15.53 -5.75 -4.24
CA ASN A 301 14.30 -6.02 -3.52
C ASN A 301 13.52 -7.17 -4.16
N ASP A 302 13.17 -8.20 -3.38
CA ASP A 302 12.49 -9.41 -3.85
C ASP A 302 11.20 -9.13 -4.66
N SER A 303 10.48 -8.03 -4.40
CA SER A 303 9.29 -7.64 -5.16
C SER A 303 9.59 -7.33 -6.63
N PHE A 304 10.86 -7.02 -6.96
CA PHE A 304 11.32 -6.69 -8.31
C PHE A 304 11.95 -7.88 -9.06
N ASP A 305 12.23 -9.01 -8.41
CA ASP A 305 12.93 -10.17 -9.00
C ASP A 305 12.17 -10.80 -10.20
N SER A 306 10.84 -10.67 -10.23
CA SER A 306 10.02 -11.26 -11.29
C SER A 306 9.90 -10.40 -12.54
N LEU A 307 10.51 -9.21 -12.54
CA LEU A 307 10.45 -8.29 -13.67
C LEU A 307 11.22 -8.84 -14.86
N LEU A 308 10.65 -8.63 -16.05
CA LEU A 308 11.29 -9.01 -17.29
C LEU A 308 12.40 -8.01 -17.64
N ASP A 309 13.50 -8.51 -18.19
CA ASP A 309 14.55 -7.69 -18.78
C ASP A 309 13.96 -6.76 -19.86
N GLN A 310 14.47 -5.53 -19.89
CA GLN A 310 14.20 -4.57 -20.96
C GLN A 310 15.42 -4.41 -21.85
N THR A 311 15.22 -3.94 -23.08
CA THR A 311 16.30 -3.79 -24.05
C THR A 311 16.25 -2.47 -24.78
N VAL A 312 17.41 -1.88 -25.03
CA VAL A 312 17.62 -0.75 -25.94
C VAL A 312 18.37 -1.25 -27.16
N SER A 313 17.91 -0.90 -28.37
CA SER A 313 18.61 -1.23 -29.62
C SER A 313 19.44 -0.04 -30.05
N VAL A 314 20.76 -0.21 -30.09
CA VAL A 314 21.71 0.85 -30.42
C VAL A 314 22.19 0.67 -31.85
N SER A 315 22.07 1.71 -32.68
CA SER A 315 22.69 1.73 -34.01
C SER A 315 24.07 2.37 -33.92
N THR A 316 25.12 1.64 -34.31
CA THR A 316 26.48 2.17 -34.44
C THR A 316 26.74 2.53 -35.90
N ALA A 317 27.17 3.76 -36.19
CA ALA A 317 27.45 4.21 -37.55
C ALA A 317 28.92 4.00 -37.91
N ASP A 318 29.15 3.12 -38.88
CA ASP A 318 30.44 2.84 -39.51
C ASP A 318 30.98 4.07 -40.27
N ASP A 319 32.24 4.43 -40.00
CA ASP A 319 33.02 5.49 -40.64
C ASP A 319 34.19 4.95 -41.48
N ASP A 320 34.43 3.64 -41.43
CA ASP A 320 35.43 2.94 -42.22
C ASP A 320 35.13 2.94 -43.73
N THR A 321 36.08 3.48 -44.50
CA THR A 321 35.94 3.57 -45.97
C THR A 321 36.99 2.73 -46.68
N ALA A 322 36.55 1.97 -47.69
CA ALA A 322 37.45 1.21 -48.56
C ALA A 322 38.52 2.11 -49.22
N GLY A 323 39.79 1.80 -48.96
CA GLY A 323 40.94 2.53 -49.49
C GLY A 323 42.22 1.70 -49.45
N PHE A 324 43.26 2.18 -50.13
CA PHE A 324 44.60 1.64 -49.99
C PHE A 324 45.65 2.74 -50.19
N THR A 325 46.71 2.65 -49.40
CA THR A 325 47.86 3.55 -49.46
C THR A 325 49.06 2.83 -50.07
N VAL A 326 49.73 3.51 -51.00
CA VAL A 326 50.97 3.04 -51.63
C VAL A 326 52.14 3.89 -51.14
N SER A 327 53.16 3.26 -50.58
CA SER A 327 54.39 3.91 -50.11
C SER A 327 55.61 3.39 -50.86
N GLN A 328 56.53 4.30 -51.16
CA GLN A 328 57.81 4.02 -51.81
C GLN A 328 58.92 4.38 -50.82
N THR A 329 59.94 3.53 -50.69
CA THR A 329 60.95 3.62 -49.61
C THR A 329 61.68 4.97 -49.57
N ASP A 330 61.76 5.68 -50.71
CA ASP A 330 62.38 7.01 -50.84
C ASP A 330 61.46 8.07 -51.51
N GLY A 331 60.14 7.85 -51.50
CA GLY A 331 59.16 8.79 -52.08
C GLY A 331 59.12 8.86 -53.62
N SER A 332 60.01 8.14 -54.30
CA SER A 332 59.96 7.89 -55.75
C SER A 332 60.57 6.52 -56.05
N SER A 333 60.00 5.80 -57.01
CA SER A 333 60.60 4.57 -57.52
C SER A 333 61.59 4.83 -58.65
N SER A 334 62.83 4.34 -58.48
CA SER A 334 63.87 4.41 -59.52
C SER A 334 64.61 3.09 -59.61
N VAL A 335 64.71 2.57 -60.83
CA VAL A 335 65.46 1.37 -61.16
C VAL A 335 66.39 1.65 -62.35
N THR A 336 67.40 0.81 -62.54
CA THR A 336 68.40 0.95 -63.60
C THR A 336 68.43 -0.32 -64.45
N GLU A 337 68.79 -0.18 -65.73
CA GLU A 337 69.00 -1.31 -66.65
C GLU A 337 70.11 -2.29 -66.18
N GLY A 338 70.86 -1.93 -65.13
CA GLY A 338 71.84 -2.78 -64.45
C GLY A 338 71.24 -3.80 -63.47
N GLY A 339 69.91 -3.88 -63.36
CA GLY A 339 69.21 -4.88 -62.55
C GLY A 339 68.95 -4.47 -61.09
N SER A 340 68.89 -3.17 -60.78
CA SER A 340 68.46 -2.71 -59.45
C SER A 340 66.95 -2.89 -59.27
N THR A 341 66.52 -3.23 -58.07
CA THR A 341 65.09 -3.34 -57.69
C THR A 341 64.71 -2.20 -56.75
N ASP A 342 63.44 -1.81 -56.77
CA ASP A 342 62.85 -0.93 -55.78
C ASP A 342 61.64 -1.60 -55.12
N LEU A 343 61.31 -1.17 -53.90
CA LEU A 343 60.24 -1.73 -53.08
C LEU A 343 59.08 -0.76 -52.96
N ILE A 344 57.89 -1.24 -53.33
CA ILE A 344 56.62 -0.53 -53.16
C ILE A 344 55.81 -1.30 -52.13
N THR A 345 55.41 -0.63 -51.06
CA THR A 345 54.54 -1.24 -50.04
C THR A 345 53.10 -0.79 -50.25
N VAL A 346 52.16 -1.73 -50.22
CA VAL A 346 50.73 -1.46 -50.28
C VAL A 346 50.07 -1.89 -48.98
N VAL A 347 49.22 -1.03 -48.41
CA VAL A 347 48.44 -1.25 -47.19
C VAL A 347 46.99 -0.89 -47.49
N LEU A 348 46.02 -1.67 -47.00
CA LEU A 348 44.61 -1.26 -47.04
C LEU A 348 44.34 -0.26 -45.91
N ASP A 349 43.54 0.76 -46.21
CA ASP A 349 43.23 1.81 -45.24
C ASP A 349 42.26 1.32 -44.14
N ALA A 350 41.46 0.29 -44.44
CA ALA A 350 40.59 -0.43 -43.50
C ALA A 350 40.59 -1.95 -43.81
N GLN A 351 40.28 -2.77 -42.80
CA GLN A 351 40.15 -4.22 -42.88
C GLN A 351 38.93 -4.60 -43.74
N PRO A 352 39.12 -5.42 -44.80
CA PRO A 352 38.02 -5.82 -45.65
C PRO A 352 37.29 -7.05 -45.10
N THR A 353 35.99 -7.16 -45.37
CA THR A 353 35.15 -8.34 -45.04
C THR A 353 35.37 -9.54 -45.97
N SER A 354 36.06 -9.34 -47.10
CA SER A 354 36.43 -10.39 -48.04
C SER A 354 37.81 -10.12 -48.64
N ASP A 355 38.38 -11.13 -49.30
CA ASP A 355 39.73 -10.98 -49.89
C ASP A 355 39.77 -9.87 -50.94
N VAL A 356 40.68 -8.92 -50.76
CA VAL A 356 40.95 -7.85 -51.72
C VAL A 356 42.14 -8.24 -52.58
N VAL A 357 41.94 -8.27 -53.90
CA VAL A 357 43.00 -8.55 -54.86
C VAL A 357 43.33 -7.29 -55.65
N ILE A 358 44.55 -6.78 -55.47
CA ILE A 358 45.08 -5.64 -56.22
C ILE A 358 46.00 -6.17 -57.32
N SER A 359 45.66 -5.91 -58.57
CA SER A 359 46.49 -6.27 -59.73
C SER A 359 47.60 -5.24 -59.93
N LEU A 360 48.83 -5.71 -60.09
CA LEU A 360 50.00 -4.92 -60.40
C LEU A 360 50.36 -5.15 -61.87
N ALA A 361 50.56 -4.07 -62.63
CA ALA A 361 50.96 -4.16 -64.03
C ALA A 361 51.95 -3.04 -64.34
N SER A 362 52.97 -3.37 -65.13
CA SER A 362 53.78 -2.36 -65.81
C SER A 362 53.12 -2.03 -67.16
N SER A 363 53.04 -0.74 -67.49
CA SER A 363 52.61 -0.30 -68.82
C SER A 363 53.66 -0.59 -69.90
N ASP A 364 54.90 -0.83 -69.50
CA ASP A 364 56.02 -1.16 -70.36
C ASP A 364 56.89 -2.23 -69.70
N THR A 365 56.60 -3.50 -70.00
CA THR A 365 57.30 -4.65 -69.43
C THR A 365 58.69 -4.87 -70.03
N ASP A 366 59.02 -4.19 -71.14
CA ASP A 366 60.37 -4.23 -71.71
C ASP A 366 61.32 -3.30 -70.92
N GLU A 367 60.78 -2.28 -70.23
CA GLU A 367 61.54 -1.36 -69.38
C GLU A 367 61.49 -1.71 -67.88
N VAL A 368 60.32 -2.05 -67.33
CA VAL A 368 60.15 -2.34 -65.90
C VAL A 368 59.19 -3.52 -65.71
N THR A 369 59.56 -4.47 -64.86
CA THR A 369 58.71 -5.59 -64.45
C THR A 369 58.37 -5.53 -62.97
N VAL A 370 57.15 -5.90 -62.60
CA VAL A 370 56.76 -6.14 -61.21
C VAL A 370 57.01 -7.60 -60.84
N SER A 371 57.50 -7.86 -59.62
CA SER A 371 57.78 -9.24 -59.15
C SER A 371 56.51 -10.06 -58.98
N ASP A 372 55.45 -9.41 -58.54
CA ASP A 372 54.14 -10.00 -58.28
C ASP A 372 53.10 -9.36 -59.17
N ALA A 373 52.28 -10.19 -59.83
CA ALA A 373 51.19 -9.71 -60.67
C ALA A 373 49.96 -9.30 -59.85
N THR A 374 49.87 -9.74 -58.60
CA THR A 374 48.73 -9.49 -57.70
C THR A 374 49.16 -9.47 -56.25
N LEU A 375 48.62 -8.55 -55.47
CA LEU A 375 48.64 -8.56 -54.00
C LEU A 375 47.26 -8.99 -53.48
N THR A 376 47.21 -10.04 -52.66
CA THR A 376 45.95 -10.55 -52.07
C THR A 376 45.92 -10.26 -50.57
N PHE A 377 45.08 -9.34 -50.13
CA PHE A 377 44.85 -9.04 -48.73
C PHE A 377 43.68 -9.88 -48.22
N THR A 378 43.94 -10.74 -47.24
CA THR A 378 42.90 -11.63 -46.69
C THR A 378 42.18 -10.98 -45.52
N ALA A 379 40.89 -11.27 -45.37
CA ALA A 379 39.99 -10.69 -44.36
C ALA A 379 40.47 -10.83 -42.89
N ARG A 380 41.46 -11.69 -42.58
CA ARG A 380 42.03 -11.86 -41.23
C ARG A 380 43.35 -11.10 -40.96
N THR A 381 43.96 -10.48 -41.96
CA THR A 381 45.27 -9.81 -41.83
C THR A 381 45.27 -8.42 -42.49
N GLY A 382 44.09 -7.85 -42.71
CA GLY A 382 43.76 -6.86 -43.74
C GLY A 382 44.65 -5.61 -43.85
N ILE A 383 45.31 -5.20 -42.76
CA ILE A 383 46.05 -3.92 -42.69
C ILE A 383 47.58 -4.14 -42.74
N GLN A 384 48.05 -5.40 -42.76
CA GLN A 384 49.49 -5.65 -42.78
C GLN A 384 50.11 -5.24 -44.12
N PRO A 385 51.21 -4.45 -44.11
CA PRO A 385 51.86 -4.03 -45.33
C PRO A 385 52.34 -5.21 -46.18
N ARG A 386 52.09 -5.14 -47.49
CA ARG A 386 52.60 -6.12 -48.45
C ARG A 386 53.71 -5.51 -49.32
N PRO A 387 54.94 -6.06 -49.23
CA PRO A 387 56.09 -5.61 -50.02
C PRO A 387 56.02 -6.03 -51.49
#